data_AF-A0A1G9P363-F1
#
_entry.id   AF-A0A1G9P363-F1
#
_cell.length_a   1.000
_cell.length_b   1.000
_cell.length_c   1.000
_cell.angle_alpha   90.00
_cell.angle_beta   90.00
_cell.angle_gamma   90.00
#
_symmetry.space_group_name_H-M   'P 1'
#
loop_
_entity.id
_entity.type
_entity.pdbx_description
1 polymer ?
#
loop_
_entity_poly.entity_id
_entity_poly.type
_entity_poly.pdbx_seq_one_letter_code
_entity_poly.pdbx_strand_id
1 'polypeptide(L)'
;MHDIILITRNERKTTIYTTDGLTIQTNDPLHLLEQRLEKYKFFRCHKGFIINSDMVLELAPWGAKTYLVKLSNTTETALMTLEHAREFQKRYCL
;
A
#
# COMPACT_ATOMS: atom_id res chain seq x y z
N MET A 1 19.30 -2.11 4.28
CA MET A 1 18.41 -2.63 3.23
C MET A 1 17.28 -1.62 3.09
N HIS A 2 16.96 -1.22 1.86
CA HIS A 2 15.86 -0.28 1.58
C HIS A 2 14.62 -1.10 1.26
N ASP A 3 13.61 -1.08 2.13
CA ASP A 3 12.35 -1.77 1.90
C ASP A 3 11.28 -0.80 1.43
N ILE A 4 10.39 -1.27 0.55
CA ILE A 4 9.25 -0.49 0.07
C ILE A 4 8.13 -0.58 1.09
N ILE A 5 7.57 0.58 1.45
CA ILE A 5 6.42 0.71 2.36
C ILE A 5 5.11 0.78 1.57
N LEU A 6 5.06 1.72 0.62
CA LEU A 6 3.85 2.14 -0.07
C LEU A 6 4.18 2.50 -1.52
N ILE A 7 3.29 2.14 -2.43
CA ILE A 7 3.29 2.64 -3.79
C ILE A 7 1.94 3.27 -4.07
N THR A 8 1.94 4.52 -4.51
CA THR A 8 0.71 5.28 -4.81
C THR A 8 0.85 6.10 -6.08
N ARG A 9 -0.23 6.71 -6.54
CA ARG A 9 -0.18 7.71 -7.62
C ARG A 9 -0.23 9.12 -7.05
N ASN A 10 0.74 9.94 -7.45
CA ASN A 10 0.75 11.37 -7.17
C ASN A 10 0.97 12.14 -8.48
N GLU A 11 0.15 13.17 -8.74
CA GLU A 11 0.28 14.08 -9.90
C GLU A 11 0.61 13.39 -11.23
N ARG A 12 -0.08 12.27 -11.51
CA ARG A 12 0.01 11.40 -12.69
C ARG A 12 1.12 10.35 -12.68
N LYS A 13 2.16 10.48 -11.85
CA LYS A 13 3.22 9.49 -11.71
C LYS A 13 2.92 8.48 -10.61
N THR A 14 3.64 7.37 -10.65
CA THR A 14 3.66 6.40 -9.56
C THR A 14 4.83 6.72 -8.63
N THR A 15 4.54 6.82 -7.34
CA THR A 15 5.49 7.19 -6.28
C THR A 15 5.66 6.01 -5.35
N ILE A 16 6.91 5.64 -5.10
CA ILE A 16 7.33 4.55 -4.21
C ILE A 16 7.98 5.18 -2.98
N TYR A 17 7.45 4.88 -1.81
CA TYR A 17 7.99 5.29 -0.51
C TYR A 17 8.76 4.13 0.12
N THR A 18 9.91 4.44 0.70
CA THR A 18 10.83 3.45 1.28
C THR A 18 11.18 3.77 2.72
N THR A 19 11.65 2.77 3.46
CA THR A 19 11.91 2.83 4.91
C THR A 19 12.97 3.82 5.36
N ASP A 20 13.84 4.27 4.46
CA ASP A 20 14.88 5.28 4.73
C ASP A 20 14.42 6.72 4.39
N GLY A 21 13.16 6.89 4.00
CA GLY A 21 12.59 8.17 3.59
C GLY A 21 12.82 8.53 2.13
N LEU A 22 13.50 7.69 1.34
CA LEU A 22 13.64 7.94 -0.09
C LEU A 22 12.28 7.78 -0.79
N THR A 23 12.02 8.71 -1.72
CA THR A 23 10.85 8.69 -2.59
C THR A 23 11.30 8.54 -4.04
N ILE A 24 10.84 7.48 -4.70
CA ILE A 24 11.19 7.18 -6.09
C ILE A 24 9.95 7.39 -6.95
N GLN A 25 10.10 8.09 -8.07
CA GLN A 25 9.03 8.28 -9.05
C GLN A 25 9.28 7.45 -10.31
N THR A 26 8.21 6.86 -10.83
CA THR A 26 8.22 6.13 -12.11
C THR A 26 6.97 6.44 -12.92
N ASN A 27 7.08 6.26 -14.24
CA ASN A 27 5.93 6.30 -15.15
C ASN A 27 5.23 4.93 -15.26
N ASP A 28 5.80 3.88 -14.66
CA ASP A 28 5.18 2.57 -14.65
C ASP A 28 3.81 2.63 -13.95
N PRO A 29 2.75 2.12 -14.58
CA PRO A 29 1.43 2.06 -13.96
C PRO A 29 1.44 1.04 -12.82
N LEU A 30 0.62 1.31 -11.80
CA LEU A 30 0.54 0.45 -10.60
C LEU A 30 0.27 -1.03 -10.92
N HIS A 31 -0.50 -1.37 -11.96
CA HIS A 31 -0.77 -2.78 -12.30
C HIS A 31 0.48 -3.55 -12.73
N LEU A 32 1.44 -2.90 -13.40
CA LEU A 32 2.71 -3.54 -13.75
C LEU A 32 3.59 -3.74 -12.51
N LEU A 33 3.58 -2.77 -11.59
CA LEU A 33 4.30 -2.89 -10.33
C LEU A 33 3.70 -4.00 -9.47
N GLU A 34 2.37 -4.10 -9.40
CA GLU A 34 1.66 -5.17 -8.71
C GLU A 34 2.06 -6.56 -9.23
N GLN A 35 2.11 -6.76 -10.54
CA GLN A 35 2.57 -8.03 -11.14
C GLN A 35 4.03 -8.33 -10.78
N ARG A 36 4.92 -7.33 -10.83
CA ARG A 36 6.33 -7.50 -10.44
C ARG A 36 6.48 -7.86 -8.96
N LEU A 37 5.54 -7.43 -8.12
CA LEU A 37 5.55 -7.60 -6.68
C LEU A 37 4.73 -8.82 -6.20
N GLU A 38 4.12 -9.58 -7.10
CA GLU A 38 3.19 -10.68 -6.78
C GLU A 38 3.81 -11.77 -5.89
N LYS A 39 5.12 -12.01 -6.02
CA LYS A 39 5.86 -13.00 -5.22
C LYS A 39 6.22 -12.53 -3.81
N TYR A 40 5.93 -11.27 -3.50
CA TYR A 40 6.26 -10.63 -2.25
C TYR A 40 5.00 -10.26 -1.48
N LYS A 41 5.18 -9.76 -0.26
CA LYS A 41 4.12 -9.41 0.68
C LYS A 41 3.44 -8.06 0.39
N PHE A 42 3.19 -7.78 -0.88
CA PHE A 42 2.48 -6.57 -1.31
C PHE A 42 1.00 -6.86 -1.57
N PHE A 43 0.16 -5.86 -1.31
CA PHE A 43 -1.28 -5.97 -1.49
C PHE A 43 -1.85 -4.72 -2.13
N ARG A 44 -2.62 -4.89 -3.21
CA ARG A 44 -3.33 -3.82 -3.88
C ARG A 44 -4.62 -3.47 -3.13
N CYS A 45 -4.50 -2.68 -2.06
CA CYS A 45 -5.64 -2.40 -1.17
C CYS A 45 -6.70 -1.46 -1.77
N HIS A 46 -6.35 -0.72 -2.82
CA HIS A 46 -7.23 0.18 -3.56
C HIS A 46 -6.67 0.47 -4.97
N LYS A 47 -7.51 0.99 -5.88
CA LYS A 47 -7.09 1.34 -7.26
C LYS A 47 -5.88 2.29 -7.32
N GLY A 48 -5.62 3.04 -6.25
CA GLY A 48 -4.52 3.99 -6.15
C GLY A 48 -3.36 3.55 -5.28
N PHE A 49 -3.41 2.40 -4.61
CA PHE A 49 -2.47 2.06 -3.53
C PHE A 49 -2.06 0.59 -3.55
N ILE A 50 -0.74 0.35 -3.45
CA ILE A 50 -0.14 -0.95 -3.14
C ILE A 50 0.62 -0.78 -1.83
N ILE A 51 0.34 -1.60 -0.83
CA ILE A 51 0.96 -1.55 0.49
C ILE A 51 1.83 -2.78 0.72
N ASN A 52 2.92 -2.63 1.46
CA ASN A 52 3.63 -3.75 2.05
C ASN A 52 2.88 -4.19 3.32
N SER A 53 2.41 -5.44 3.34
CA SER A 53 1.65 -5.99 4.47
C SER A 53 2.45 -6.03 5.78
N ASP A 54 3.77 -6.24 5.71
CA ASP A 54 4.64 -6.24 6.90
C ASP A 54 4.80 -4.84 7.52
N MET A 55 4.40 -3.78 6.80
CA MET A 55 4.47 -2.39 7.26
C MET A 55 3.13 -1.87 7.78
N VAL A 56 2.07 -2.68 7.78
CA VAL A 56 0.74 -2.25 8.25
C VAL A 56 0.69 -2.25 9.78
N LEU A 57 0.42 -1.08 10.37
CA LEU A 57 0.27 -0.91 11.81
C LEU A 57 -1.19 -1.06 12.25
N GLU A 58 -2.11 -0.45 11.51
CA GLU A 58 -3.51 -0.35 11.92
C GLU A 58 -4.41 -0.12 10.69
N LEU A 59 -5.60 -0.72 10.72
CA LEU A 59 -6.72 -0.38 9.84
C LEU A 59 -7.76 0.41 10.64
N ALA A 60 -7.75 1.74 10.51
CA ALA A 60 -8.69 2.60 11.21
C ALA A 60 -9.94 2.85 10.34
N PRO A 61 -11.17 2.77 10.88
CA PRO A 61 -12.37 3.17 10.14
C PRO A 61 -12.26 4.62 9.64
N TRP A 62 -12.52 4.85 8.35
CA TRP A 62 -12.49 6.19 7.75
C TRP A 62 -13.84 6.63 7.20
N GLY A 63 -14.64 5.68 6.71
CA GLY A 63 -15.99 5.92 6.21
C GLY A 63 -16.84 4.66 6.24
N ALA A 64 -18.05 4.72 5.70
CA ALA A 64 -19.02 3.62 5.81
C ALA A 64 -18.51 2.26 5.27
N LYS A 65 -17.60 2.28 4.28
CA LYS A 65 -17.02 1.07 3.66
C LYS A 65 -15.53 1.22 3.35
N THR A 66 -14.83 2.07 4.10
CA THR A 66 -13.41 2.36 3.86
C THR A 66 -12.63 2.44 5.16
N TYR A 67 -11.39 1.97 5.08
CA TYR A 67 -10.40 2.02 6.14
C TYR A 67 -9.21 2.87 5.70
N LEU A 68 -8.67 3.61 6.65
CA LEU A 68 -7.36 4.24 6.56
C LEU A 68 -6.30 3.22 7.02
N VAL A 69 -5.33 2.96 6.17
CA VAL A 69 -4.20 2.08 6.46
C VAL A 69 -3.07 2.95 7.01
N LYS A 70 -2.73 2.78 8.28
CA LYS A 70 -1.53 3.38 8.87
C LYS A 70 -0.34 2.46 8.65
N LEU A 71 0.77 3.03 8.19
CA LEU A 71 1.97 2.31 7.84
C LEU A 71 3.13 2.74 8.75
N SER A 72 4.01 1.80 9.08
CA SER A 72 5.25 2.11 9.80
C SER A 72 6.26 2.84 8.92
N ASN A 73 7.13 3.63 9.53
CA ASN A 73 8.25 4.33 8.86
C ASN A 73 7.82 5.39 7.83
N THR A 74 6.56 5.83 7.84
CA THR A 74 6.07 6.94 7.02
C THR A 74 4.89 7.65 7.68
N THR A 75 4.68 8.92 7.34
CA THR A 75 3.44 9.66 7.68
C THR A 75 2.36 9.49 6.62
N GLU A 76 2.71 8.89 5.48
CA GLU A 76 1.75 8.60 4.41
C GLU A 76 0.75 7.53 4.84
N THR A 77 -0.45 7.62 4.29
CA THR A 77 -1.52 6.68 4.57
C THR A 77 -2.09 6.14 3.25
N ALA A 78 -2.68 4.95 3.32
CA ALA A 78 -3.39 4.36 2.20
C ALA A 78 -4.88 4.26 2.51
N LEU A 79 -5.70 4.22 1.46
CA LEU A 79 -7.11 3.85 1.60
C LEU A 79 -7.30 2.40 1.21
N MET A 80 -8.18 1.71 1.94
CA MET A 80 -8.58 0.34 1.68
C MET A 80 -10.11 0.25 1.74
N THR A 81 -10.71 -0.49 0.82
CA THR A 81 -12.17 -0.75 0.88
C THR A 81 -12.48 -1.84 1.90
N LEU A 82 -13.72 -1.91 2.40
CA LEU A 82 -14.16 -2.98 3.30
C LEU A 82 -13.94 -4.37 2.71
N GLU A 83 -14.17 -4.53 1.41
CA GLU A 83 -13.92 -5.79 0.69
C GLU A 83 -12.44 -6.18 0.74
N HIS A 84 -11.56 -5.25 0.39
CA HIS A 84 -10.12 -5.48 0.42
C HIS A 84 -9.59 -5.65 1.85
N ALA A 85 -10.20 -5.03 2.85
CA ALA A 85 -9.84 -5.23 4.26
C ALA A 85 -10.13 -6.66 4.71
N ARG A 86 -11.28 -7.23 4.32
CA ARG A 86 -11.61 -8.63 4.59
C ARG A 86 -10.66 -9.59 3.88
N GLU A 87 -10.29 -9.28 2.64
CA GLU A 87 -9.30 -10.07 1.90
C GLU A 87 -7.92 -9.99 2.57
N PHE A 88 -7.50 -8.79 2.96
CA PHE A 88 -6.22 -8.54 3.62
C PHE A 88 -6.10 -9.36 4.92
N GLN A 89 -7.11 -9.31 5.79
CA GLN A 89 -7.16 -10.10 7.02
C GLN A 89 -7.07 -11.61 6.74
N LYS A 90 -7.81 -12.11 5.76
CA LYS A 90 -7.77 -13.53 5.36
C LYS A 90 -6.40 -13.96 4.84
N ARG A 91 -5.77 -13.13 4.01
CA ARG A 91 -4.49 -13.47 3.34
C ARG A 91 -3.30 -13.38 4.29
N TYR A 92 -3.33 -12.46 5.24
CA TYR A 92 -2.19 -12.16 6.12
C TYR A 92 -2.41 -12.54 7.59
N CYS A 93 -3.52 -13.22 7.93
CA CYS A 93 -3.82 -13.74 9.27
C CYS A 93 -3.67 -12.71 10.40
N LEU A 94 -4.27 -11.53 10.21
CA LEU A 94 -4.52 -10.54 11.26
C LEU A 94 -5.94 -10.69 11.82
#